data_AF-A0A5E4K1K9-F1
#
_entry.id   AF-A0A5E4K1K9-F1
#
_cell.length_a   1.000
_cell.length_b   1.000
_cell.length_c   1.000
_cell.angle_alpha   90.00
_cell.angle_beta   90.00
_cell.angle_gamma   90.00
#
_symmetry.space_group_name_H-M   'P 1'
#
loop_
_entity.id
_entity.type
_entity.pdbx_description
1 polymer ?
#
loop_
_entity_poly.entity_id
_entity_poly.type
_entity_poly.pdbx_seq_one_letter_code
_entity_poly.pdbx_strand_id
1 'polypeptide(L)' 'MKLKIKDINKMSKEERMKKIDELKFELIKTRANASKSGTSKAKEIKKTIARILTLNRLENKNFKKVGNDK' A
#
# COMPACT_ATOMS: atom_id res chain seq x y z
N MET A 1 -1.45 5.62 -12.65
CA MET A 1 -0.83 4.28 -12.75
C MET A 1 -1.32 3.45 -11.56
N LYS A 2 -1.86 2.25 -11.79
CA LYS A 2 -2.48 1.41 -10.76
C LYS A 2 -1.55 0.23 -10.48
N LEU A 3 -0.96 0.19 -9.28
CA LEU A 3 -0.12 -0.94 -8.86
C LEU A 3 -1.01 -2.20 -8.78
N LYS A 4 -0.64 -3.27 -9.48
CA LYS A 4 -1.43 -4.51 -9.48
C LYS A 4 -1.09 -5.32 -8.23
N ILE A 5 -2.05 -6.11 -7.77
CA ILE A 5 -1.86 -6.97 -6.59
C ILE A 5 -0.71 -7.98 -6.79
N LYS A 6 -0.54 -8.46 -8.03
CA LYS A 6 0.55 -9.38 -8.41
C LYS A 6 1.93 -8.78 -8.17
N ASP A 7 2.06 -7.47 -8.37
CA ASP A 7 3.33 -6.77 -8.16
C ASP A 7 3.60 -6.58 -6.67
N ILE A 8 2.55 -6.25 -5.90
CA ILE A 8 2.64 -6.10 -4.43
C ILE A 8 3.01 -7.43 -3.76
N ASN A 9 2.46 -8.55 -4.24
CA ASN A 9 2.77 -9.88 -3.71
C ASN A 9 4.24 -10.27 -3.89
N LYS A 10 4.89 -9.80 -4.96
CA LYS A 10 6.31 -10.07 -5.22
C LYS A 10 7.25 -9.23 -4.34
N MET A 11 6.75 -8.14 -3.76
CA MET A 11 7.55 -7.28 -2.90
C MET A 11 7.75 -7.93 -1.53
N SER A 12 8.93 -7.75 -0.94
CA SER A 12 9.19 -8.06 0.45
C SER A 12 8.43 -7.11 1.39
N LYS A 13 8.33 -7.46 2.68
CA LYS A 13 7.71 -6.59 3.68
C LYS A 13 8.37 -5.21 3.73
N GLU A 14 9.70 -5.15 3.65
CA GLU A 14 10.46 -3.90 3.68
C GLU A 14 10.22 -3.04 2.44
N GLU A 15 10.22 -3.67 1.26
CA GLU A 15 9.90 -2.98 -0.01
C GLU A 15 8.49 -2.41 0.01
N ARG A 16 7.52 -3.17 0.52
CA ARG A 16 6.14 -2.71 0.71
C ARG A 16 6.05 -1.52 1.65
N MET A 17 6.82 -1.51 2.74
CA MET A 17 6.85 -0.38 3.68
C MET A 17 7.47 0.86 3.05
N LYS A 18 8.62 0.73 2.36
CA LYS A 18 9.21 1.84 1.59
C LYS A 18 8.22 2.39 0.56
N LYS A 19 7.49 1.50 -0.14
CA LYS A 19 6.49 1.89 -1.12
C LYS A 19 5.32 2.66 -0.51
N ILE A 20 4.89 2.29 0.70
CA ILE A 20 3.85 3.04 1.43
C ILE A 20 4.32 4.46 1.71
N ASP A 21 5.58 4.65 2.13
CA ASP A 21 6.09 5.98 2.47
C ASP A 21 6.26 6.87 1.23
N GLU A 22 6.72 6.31 0.10
CA GLU A 22 6.68 6.99 -1.20
C GLU A 22 5.26 7.44 -1.58
N LEU A 23 4.28 6.55 -1.44
CA LEU A 23 2.88 6.83 -1.78
C LEU A 23 2.26 7.88 -0.84
N LYS A 24 2.62 7.90 0.45
CA LYS A 24 2.20 8.96 1.38
C LYS A 24 2.76 10.32 0.97
N PHE A 25 4.04 10.37 0.58
CA PHE A 25 4.65 11.61 0.10
C PHE A 25 3.98 12.11 -1.19
N GLU A 26 3.70 11.21 -2.13
CA GLU A 26 2.95 11.55 -3.34
C GLU A 26 1.53 12.02 -3.03
N LEU A 27 0.87 11.42 -2.03
CA LEU A 27 -0.45 11.85 -1.58
C LEU A 27 -0.41 13.28 -1.04
N ILE A 28 0.60 13.63 -0.24
CA ILE A 28 0.79 15.00 0.28
C ILE A 28 0.96 15.98 -0.88
N LYS A 29 1.86 15.69 -1.83
CA LYS A 29 2.04 16.52 -3.03
C LYS A 29 0.77 16.67 -3.85
N THR A 30 0.01 15.59 -4.00
CA THR A 30 -1.24 15.59 -4.76
C THR A 30 -2.31 16.44 -4.06
N ARG A 31 -2.39 16.39 -2.72
CA ARG A 31 -3.32 17.22 -1.94
C ARG A 31 -2.91 18.70 -1.93
N ALA A 32 -1.62 19.00 -1.85
CA ALA A 32 -1.10 20.37 -1.94
C ALA A 32 -1.41 21.00 -3.31
N ASN A 33 -1.42 20.18 -4.37
CA ASN A 33 -1.76 20.60 -5.73
C ASN A 33 -3.21 20.27 -6.12
N ALA A 34 -4.14 20.14 -5.17
CA ALA A 34 -5.49 19.64 -5.42
C ALA A 34 -6.30 20.49 -6.42
N SER A 35 -5.96 21.77 -6.60
CA SER A 35 -6.53 22.64 -7.64
C SER A 35 -6.12 22.26 -9.06
N LYS A 36 -4.97 21.59 -9.24
CA LYS A 36 -4.42 21.16 -10.54
C LYS A 36 -4.46 19.65 -10.74
N SER A 37 -4.39 18.88 -9.66
CA SER A 37 -4.43 17.42 -9.66
C SER A 37 -5.78 16.94 -9.16
N GLY A 38 -6.61 16.43 -10.07
CA GLY A 38 -7.95 15.97 -9.76
C GLY A 38 -8.03 14.95 -8.62
N THR A 39 -9.18 14.93 -7.93
CA THR A 39 -9.51 14.05 -6.80
C THR A 39 -9.30 12.55 -7.07
N SER A 40 -9.29 12.15 -8.34
CA SER A 40 -9.05 10.79 -8.81
C SER A 40 -7.65 10.27 -8.47
N LYS A 41 -6.60 11.10 -8.59
CA LYS A 41 -5.22 10.68 -8.32
C LYS A 41 -5.03 10.35 -6.84
N ALA A 42 -5.50 11.21 -5.95
CA ALA A 42 -5.47 10.99 -4.51
C ALA A 42 -6.23 9.71 -4.11
N LYS A 43 -7.36 9.42 -4.77
CA LYS A 43 -8.16 8.21 -4.54
C LYS A 43 -7.39 6.94 -4.91
N GLU A 44 -6.69 6.93 -6.05
CA GLU A 44 -5.91 5.76 -6.48
C GLU A 44 -4.67 5.52 -5.60
N ILE A 45 -4.01 6.58 -5.13
CA ILE A 45 -2.91 6.47 -4.17
C ILE A 45 -3.40 5.84 -2.86
N LYS A 46 -4.51 6.35 -2.29
CA LYS A 46 -5.12 5.79 -1.07
C LYS A 46 -5.50 4.32 -1.22
N LYS A 47 -6.11 3.94 -2.35
CA LYS A 47 -6.44 2.53 -2.65
C LYS A 47 -5.19 1.65 -2.71
N THR A 48 -4.10 2.16 -3.29
CA THR A 48 -2.85 1.40 -3.40
C THR A 48 -2.25 1.16 -2.02
N ILE A 49 -2.18 2.19 -1.17
CA ILE A 49 -1.75 2.06 0.23
C ILE A 49 -2.60 1.01 0.97
N ALA A 50 -3.93 1.08 0.83
CA ALA A 50 -4.84 0.13 1.49
C ALA A 50 -4.60 -1.32 1.05
N ARG A 51 -4.31 -1.57 -0.23
CA ARG A 51 -3.97 -2.92 -0.73
C ARG A 51 -2.69 -3.45 -0.10
N ILE A 52 -1.64 -2.63 -0.03
CA ILE A 52 -0.37 -3.04 0.57
C ILE A 52 -0.55 -3.36 2.06
N LEU A 53 -1.25 -2.50 2.80
CA LEU A 53 -1.54 -2.73 4.23
C LEU A 53 -2.38 -3.99 4.45
N THR A 54 -3.34 -4.27 3.57
CA THR A 54 -4.16 -5.48 3.64
C THR A 54 -3.30 -6.73 3.49
N LEU A 55 -2.39 -6.74 2.51
CA LEU A 55 -1.50 -7.87 2.30
C LEU A 55 -0.58 -8.12 3.49
N ASN A 56 0.04 -7.06 4.03
CA ASN A 56 0.88 -7.16 5.23
C ASN A 56 0.10 -7.72 6.43
N ARG A 57 -1.17 -7.36 6.58
CA ARG A 57 -2.05 -7.90 7.64
C ARG A 57 -2.35 -9.38 7.43
N LEU A 58 -2.57 -9.81 6.19
CA LEU A 58 -2.86 -11.22 5.86
C LEU A 58 -1.63 -12.11 6.10
N GLU A 59 -0.44 -11.68 5.71
CA GLU A 59 0.81 -12.41 5.99
C GLU A 59 1.04 -12.57 7.49
N ASN A 60 0.83 -11.50 8.28
CA ASN A 60 0.95 -11.59 9.74
C ASN A 60 -0.06 -12.56 10.38
N LYS A 61 -1.29 -12.65 9.83
CA LYS A 61 -2.30 -13.61 10.33
C LYS A 61 -1.90 -15.06 10.02
N ASN A 62 -1.37 -15.32 8.82
CA ASN A 62 -0.91 -16.66 8.45
C ASN A 62 0.28 -17.09 9.31
N PHE A 63 1.22 -16.17 9.60
CA PHE A 63 2.34 -16.43 10.52
C PHE A 63 1.86 -16.82 11.93
N LYS A 64 0.87 -16.11 12.47
CA LYS A 64 0.32 -16.42 13.80
C LYS A 64 -0.44 -17.74 13.87
N LYS A 65 -1.08 -18.21 12.79
CA LYS A 65 -1.73 -19.53 12.77
C LYS A 65 -0.70 -20.66 12.89
N VAL A 66 0.36 -20.61 12.09
CA VAL A 66 1.43 -21.65 12.10
C VAL A 66 2.13 -21.77 13.45
N GLY A 67 2.21 -20.68 14.23
CA GLY A 67 2.82 -20.68 15.56
C GLY A 67 1.92 -21.15 16.70
N ASN A 68 0.61 -21.30 16.48
CA ASN A 68 -0.37 -21.63 17.52
C ASN A 68 -0.86 -23.09 17.43
N ASP A 69 -0.34 -23.86 16.48
CA ASP A 69 -0.63 -25.28 16.24
C ASP A 69 0.46 -26.21 16.83
N LYS A 70 1.26 -25.73 17.79
CA LYS A 70 2.27 -26.50 18.52
C LYS A 70 1.99 -26.53 20.02
#